data_AF-A0A392TH22-F1
#
_entry.id   AF-A0A392TH22-F1
#
_cell.length_a   1.000
_cell.length_b   1.000
_cell.length_c   1.000
_cell.angle_alpha   90.00
_cell.angle_beta   90.00
_cell.angle_gamma   90.00
#
_symmetry.space_group_name_H-M   'P 1'
#
loop_
_entity.id
_entity.type
_entity.pdbx_description
1 polymer ?
#
loop_
_entity_poly.entity_id
_entity_poly.type
_entity_poly.pdbx_seq_one_letter_code
_entity_poly.pdbx_strand_id
1 'polypeptide(L)' 'MSSLMAKELELIEEFRDLSLVCERTSRSVKLGMLKLTNPFLEEVMEKQKTDTKLLKYKALIEKGK' A
#
# COMPACT_ATOMS: atom_id res chain seq x y z
N MET A 1 16.84 -3.95 8.49
CA MET A 1 16.65 -2.75 7.64
C MET A 1 17.11 -1.50 8.38
N SER A 2 17.41 -0.40 7.67
CA SER A 2 17.43 0.93 8.29
C SER A 2 16.01 1.27 8.81
N SER A 3 15.89 2.12 9.83
CA SER A 3 14.57 2.55 10.31
C SER A 3 13.74 3.23 9.21
N LEU A 4 14.42 3.77 8.18
CA LEU A 4 13.81 4.42 7.04
C LEU A 4 13.08 3.43 6.11
N MET A 5 13.70 2.28 5.78
CA MET A 5 13.05 1.30 4.90
C MET A 5 11.86 0.59 5.55
N ALA A 6 11.91 0.37 6.87
CA ALA A 6 10.75 -0.17 7.59
C ALA A 6 9.54 0.77 7.48
N LYS A 7 9.76 2.07 7.66
CA LYS A 7 8.72 3.09 7.48
C LYS A 7 8.22 3.18 6.04
N GLU A 8 9.12 3.06 5.06
CA GLU A 8 8.75 3.09 3.65
C GLU A 8 7.84 1.91 3.27
N LEU A 9 8.14 0.71 3.76
CA LEU A 9 7.33 -0.49 3.53
C LEU A 9 5.93 -0.37 4.17
N GLU A 10 5.87 0.20 5.37
CA GLU A 10 4.64 0.43 6.13
C GLU A 10 3.73 1.43 5.40
N LEU A 11 4.30 2.54 4.90
CA LEU A 11 3.60 3.51 4.07
C LEU A 11 3.12 2.90 2.74
N ILE A 12 3.94 2.07 2.10
CA ILE A 12 3.54 1.38 0.87
C ILE A 12 2.31 0.49 1.14
N GLU A 13 2.28 -0.26 2.25
CA GLU A 13 1.12 -1.07 2.64
C GLU A 13 -0.13 -0.22 2.88
N GLU A 14 -0.03 0.93 3.56
CA GLU A 14 -1.15 1.84 3.82
C GLU A 14 -1.72 2.50 2.57
N PHE A 15 -0.89 2.69 1.53
CA PHE A 15 -1.27 3.37 0.29
C PHE A 15 -1.38 2.44 -0.92
N ARG A 16 -1.32 1.11 -0.76
CA ARG A 16 -1.35 0.16 -1.89
C ARG A 16 -2.59 0.28 -2.78
N ASP A 17 -3.71 0.69 -2.21
CA ASP A 17 -4.99 0.87 -2.88
C ASP A 17 -5.31 2.34 -3.20
N LEU A 18 -4.39 3.26 -2.90
CA LEU A 18 -4.53 4.68 -3.12
C LEU A 18 -3.96 5.07 -4.50
N SER A 19 -4.84 5.46 -5.42
CA SER A 19 -4.43 6.07 -6.68
C SER A 19 -4.53 7.59 -6.57
N LEU A 20 -3.41 8.28 -6.82
CA LEU A 20 -3.38 9.72 -6.96
C LEU A 20 -3.91 10.10 -8.35
N VAL A 21 -5.01 10.84 -8.39
CA VAL A 21 -5.60 11.36 -9.61
C VAL A 21 -5.31 12.84 -9.74
N CYS A 22 -4.80 13.25 -10.90
CA CYS A 22 -4.55 14.64 -11.25
C CYS A 22 -5.42 15.02 -12.44
N GLU A 23 -6.34 15.95 -12.24
CA GLU A 23 -7.16 16.53 -13.30
C GLU A 23 -6.69 17.96 -13.57
N ARG A 24 -6.17 18.20 -14.78
CA ARG A 24 -5.73 19.53 -15.20
C ARG A 24 -6.85 20.22 -15.98
N THR A 25 -7.29 21.36 -15.47
CA THR A 25 -8.19 22.27 -16.19
C THR A 25 -7.40 23.43 -16.78
N SER A 26 -8.03 24.25 -17.63
CA SER A 26 -7.39 25.41 -18.26
C SER A 26 -6.91 26.47 -17.26
N ARG A 27 -7.41 26.46 -16.02
CA ARG A 27 -7.10 27.47 -14.99
C ARG A 27 -6.65 26.90 -13.64
N SER A 28 -6.70 25.58 -13.44
CA SER A 28 -6.30 24.96 -12.18
C SER A 28 -5.89 23.50 -12.34
N VAL A 29 -5.20 22.98 -11.34
CA VAL A 29 -4.91 21.55 -11.18
C VAL A 29 -5.70 21.06 -9.97
N LYS A 30 -6.51 20.02 -10.15
CA LYS A 30 -7.20 19.33 -9.07
C LYS A 30 -6.46 18.03 -8.77
N LEU A 31 -6.13 17.82 -7.51
CA LEU A 31 -5.58 16.57 -7.02
C LEU A 31 -6.67 15.86 -6.22
N GLY A 32 -6.91 14.60 -6.50
CA GLY A 32 -7.86 13.73 -5.82
C GLY A 32 -7.21 12.42 -5.44
N MET A 33 -7.75 11.78 -4.41
CA MET A 33 -7.36 10.44 -3.99
C MET A 33 -8.50 9.49 -4.30
N LEU A 34 -8.23 8.48 -5.12
CA LEU A 34 -9.17 7.36 -5.33
C LEU A 34 -8.70 6.18 -4.50
N LYS A 35 -9.62 5.64 -3.70
CA LYS A 35 -9.43 4.40 -2.95
C LYS A 35 -10.34 3.33 -3.53
N LEU A 36 -9.81 2.15 -3.81
CA LEU A 36 -10.61 1.02 -4.27
C LEU A 36 -11.38 0.41 -3.09
N THR A 37 -12.64 0.82 -2.91
CA THR A 37 -13.53 0.22 -1.91
C THR A 37 -14.25 -0.99 -2.50
N ASN A 38 -13.49 -2.07 -2.74
CA ASN A 38 -14.05 -3.35 -3.15
C ASN A 38 -14.02 -4.32 -1.95
N PRO A 39 -15.16 -4.84 -1.49
CA PRO A 39 -15.21 -5.83 -0.40
C PRO A 39 -14.30 -7.05 -0.64
N PHE A 40 -14.09 -7.43 -1.90
CA PHE A 40 -13.16 -8.49 -2.27
C PHE A 40 -11.71 -8.14 -1.95
N LEU A 41 -11.29 -6.88 -2.14
CA LEU A 41 -9.94 -6.43 -1.81
C LEU A 41 -9.71 -6.37 -0.30
N GLU A 42 -10.72 -5.96 0.46
CA GLU A 42 -10.67 -6.02 1.93
C GLU A 42 -10.51 -7.48 2.41
N GLU A 43 -11.27 -8.40 1.84
CA GLU A 43 -11.16 -9.83 2.16
C GLU A 43 -9.78 -10.41 1.80
N VAL A 44 -9.23 -10.02 0.63
CA VAL A 44 -7.87 -10.40 0.23
C VAL A 44 -6.83 -9.85 1.19
N MET A 45 -6.95 -8.59 1.62
CA MET A 45 -6.03 -7.99 2.60
C MET A 45 -6.06 -8.74 3.93
N GLU A 46 -7.25 -9.08 4.45
CA GLU A 46 -7.37 -9.83 5.70
C GLU A 46 -6.79 -11.24 5.58
N LYS A 47 -7.05 -11.93 4.47
CA LYS A 47 -6.45 -13.25 4.20
C LYS A 47 -4.92 -13.18 4.13
N GLN A 48 -4.38 -12.16 3.47
CA GLN A 48 -2.93 -11.97 3.34
C GLN A 48 -2.22 -11.72 4.68
N LYS A 49 -2.86 -11.04 5.64
CA LYS A 49 -2.31 -10.84 7.00
C LYS A 49 -2.08 -12.17 7.73
N THR A 50 -2.92 -13.17 7.47
CA THR A 50 -2.85 -14.49 8.09
C THR A 50 -2.03 -15.50 7.30
N ASP A 51 -1.64 -15.18 6.05
CA ASP A 51 -0.89 -16.08 5.20
C ASP A 51 0.54 -16.24 5.72
N THR A 52 0.86 -17.45 6.19
CA THR A 52 2.16 -17.78 6.78
C THR A 52 3.33 -17.64 5.81
N LYS A 53 3.11 -17.78 4.50
CA LYS A 53 4.14 -17.63 3.47
C LYS A 53 4.44 -16.15 3.25
N LEU A 54 3.40 -15.31 3.19
CA LEU A 54 3.54 -13.85 3.10
C LEU A 54 4.19 -13.27 4.34
N LEU A 55 3.81 -13.73 5.54
CA LEU A 55 4.46 -13.33 6.78
C LEU A 55 5.95 -13.69 6.80
N LYS A 56 6.33 -14.87 6.30
CA LYS A 56 7.73 -15.26 6.15
C LYS A 56 8.47 -14.34 5.19
N TYR A 57 7.89 -14.02 4.04
CA TYR A 57 8.52 -13.09 3.10
C TYR A 57 8.64 -11.68 3.67
N LYS A 58 7.61 -11.17 4.34
CA LYS A 58 7.64 -9.87 5.04
C LYS A 58 8.77 -9.84 6.07
N ALA A 59 8.91 -10.89 6.88
CA ALA A 59 9.99 -11.00 7.85
C ALA A 59 11.39 -11.12 7.21
N LEU A 60 11.51 -11.69 6.00
CA LEU A 60 12.77 -11.72 5.25
C LEU A 60 13.12 -10.35 4.69
N ILE A 61 12.15 -9.64 4.13
CA ILE A 61 12.27 -8.25 3.65
C ILE A 61 12.67 -7.33 4.81
N GLU A 62 12.07 -7.49 5.99
CA GLU A 62 12.43 -6.76 7.22
C GLU A 62 13.88 -6.99 7.69
N LYS A 63 14.41 -8.18 7.40
CA LYS A 63 15.81 -8.53 7.63
C LYS A 63 16.74 -8.09 6.51
N GLY A 64 16.21 -7.56 5.40
CA GLY A 64 16.98 -7.15 4.22
C GLY A 64 17.57 -8.32 3.45
N LYS A 65 16.88 -9.48 3.45
CA LYS A 65 17.27 -10.70 2.74
C LYS A 65 16.38 -10.97 1.54
#